data_AF-A0A2V6LX14-F1
#
_entry.id   AF-A0A2V6LX14-F1
#
_cell.length_a   1.000
_cell.length_b   1.000
_cell.length_c   1.000
_cell.angle_alpha   90.00
_cell.angle_beta   90.00
_cell.angle_gamma   90.00
#
_symmetry.space_group_name_H-M   'P 1'
#
loop_
_entity.id
_entity.type
_entity.pdbx_description
1 polymer ?
#
loop_
_entity_poly.entity_id
_entity_poly.type
_entity_poly.pdbx_seq_one_letter_code
_entity_poly.pdbx_strand_id
1 'polypeptide(L)'
;MRSIRTGGAKRKNIAGGGVVEVSKRLLRLWPWLAAITSGLLGAAALPPLDQTWLIWIALVPLCATILFSGENTRHRWLRDLLLGYVAGLTFFWSCFFWLTTVSALGWFILQFYLALYFAVWGCFCGLMRPRPRKIVARDKWSEMLARAKPEPLPASSPWLSSGHNFFLALCLTAAWVALEWTRGWLMSGFGWNGLGIALHGTWPLIQIAEFTGVAGVTFLVVF
;
A
#
# COMPACT_ATOMS: atom_id res chain seq x y z
N MET A 1 -48.75 51.56 -8.27
CA MET A 1 -48.43 50.60 -7.19
C MET A 1 -47.04 50.02 -7.44
N ARG A 2 -46.07 50.31 -6.57
CA ARG A 2 -44.69 49.82 -6.67
C ARG A 2 -44.62 48.39 -6.14
N SER A 3 -44.16 47.45 -6.96
CA SER A 3 -43.87 46.07 -6.55
C SER A 3 -42.53 46.02 -5.81
N ILE A 4 -42.56 45.43 -4.62
CA ILE A 4 -41.47 45.32 -3.65
C ILE A 4 -40.50 44.24 -4.13
N ARG A 5 -39.23 44.60 -4.37
CA ARG A 5 -38.13 43.63 -4.54
C ARG A 5 -37.86 42.96 -3.19
N THR A 6 -38.26 41.71 -3.04
CA THR A 6 -37.80 40.84 -1.94
C THR A 6 -36.34 40.49 -2.18
N GLY A 7 -35.46 41.17 -1.45
CA GLY A 7 -34.04 40.83 -1.35
C GLY A 7 -33.87 39.50 -0.64
N GLY A 8 -33.84 38.41 -1.41
CA GLY A 8 -33.39 37.10 -0.93
C GLY A 8 -31.91 37.17 -0.59
N ALA A 9 -31.60 37.46 0.67
CA ALA A 9 -30.25 37.37 1.21
C ALA A 9 -29.73 35.95 1.02
N LYS A 10 -28.80 35.78 0.08
CA LYS A 10 -28.07 34.54 -0.19
C LYS A 10 -27.21 34.23 1.04
N ARG A 11 -27.77 33.50 2.02
CA ARG A 11 -27.05 33.01 3.20
C ARG A 11 -25.89 32.15 2.71
N LYS A 12 -24.68 32.72 2.71
CA LYS A 12 -23.46 32.09 2.23
C LYS A 12 -23.11 30.97 3.21
N ASN A 13 -23.26 29.72 2.78
CA ASN A 13 -22.89 28.51 3.53
C ASN A 13 -21.35 28.42 3.69
N ILE A 14 -20.75 29.34 4.46
CA ILE A 14 -19.30 29.43 4.67
C ILE A 14 -18.81 28.26 5.53
N ALA A 15 -19.60 27.84 6.52
CA ALA A 15 -19.25 26.72 7.40
C ALA A 15 -19.23 25.36 6.67
N GLY A 16 -20.19 25.11 5.78
CA GLY A 16 -20.25 23.86 4.99
C GLY A 16 -19.14 23.77 3.93
N GLY A 17 -18.74 24.91 3.35
CA GLY A 17 -17.63 24.95 2.39
C GLY A 17 -16.28 24.56 3.01
N GLY A 18 -16.01 25.03 4.23
CA GLY A 18 -14.77 24.70 4.94
C GLY A 18 -14.64 23.21 5.28
N VAL A 19 -15.70 22.59 5.80
CA VAL A 19 -15.70 21.16 6.16
C VAL A 19 -15.52 20.26 4.94
N VAL A 20 -16.18 20.60 3.82
CA VAL A 20 -16.05 19.84 2.56
C VAL A 20 -14.65 19.97 1.97
N GLU A 21 -14.04 21.16 2.02
CA GLU A 21 -12.67 21.38 1.54
C GLU A 21 -11.64 20.66 2.39
N VAL A 22 -11.76 20.70 3.73
CA VAL A 22 -10.89 19.96 4.65
C VAL A 22 -11.03 18.45 4.42
N SER A 23 -12.25 17.94 4.28
CA SER A 23 -12.51 16.52 3.99
C SER A 23 -11.86 16.08 2.67
N LYS A 24 -11.99 16.87 1.59
CA LYS A 24 -11.33 16.59 0.30
C LYS A 24 -9.81 16.59 0.40
N ARG A 25 -9.22 17.53 1.15
CA ARG A 25 -7.77 17.56 1.41
C ARG A 25 -7.31 16.35 2.21
N LEU A 26 -8.04 16.00 3.27
CA LEU A 26 -7.75 14.82 4.09
C LEU A 26 -7.81 13.54 3.23
N LEU A 27 -8.84 13.40 2.39
CA LEU A 27 -9.02 12.28 1.46
C LEU A 27 -7.92 12.22 0.38
N ARG A 28 -7.22 13.32 0.12
CA ARG A 28 -6.08 13.35 -0.80
C ARG A 28 -4.75 13.08 -0.11
N LEU A 29 -4.62 13.46 1.16
CA LEU A 29 -3.37 13.35 1.93
C LEU A 29 -3.24 12.02 2.68
N TRP A 30 -4.35 11.39 3.07
CA TRP A 30 -4.30 10.12 3.82
C TRP A 30 -3.47 9.01 3.16
N PRO A 31 -3.42 8.83 1.82
CA PRO A 31 -2.63 7.75 1.24
C PRO A 31 -1.13 7.97 1.45
N TRP A 32 -0.71 9.23 1.39
CA TRP A 32 0.68 9.62 1.63
C TRP A 32 1.06 9.48 3.10
N LEU A 33 0.17 9.90 4.00
CA LEU A 33 0.37 9.71 5.43
C LEU A 33 0.48 8.22 5.78
N ALA A 34 -0.41 7.39 5.23
CA ALA A 34 -0.37 5.95 5.47
C ALA A 34 0.90 5.29 4.87
N ALA A 35 1.36 5.72 3.69
CA ALA A 35 2.65 5.28 3.15
C ALA A 35 3.83 5.63 4.06
N ILE A 36 3.88 6.86 4.58
CA ILE A 36 4.90 7.29 5.55
C ILE A 36 4.80 6.46 6.84
N THR A 37 3.60 6.25 7.37
CA THR A 37 3.43 5.43 8.58
C THR A 37 3.90 3.99 8.36
N SER A 38 3.68 3.41 7.19
CA SER A 38 4.17 2.07 6.86
C SER A 38 5.69 1.98 6.94
N GLY A 39 6.40 2.95 6.35
CA GLY A 39 7.86 3.00 6.41
C GLY A 39 8.40 3.22 7.82
N LEU A 40 7.75 4.08 8.61
CA LEU A 40 8.13 4.30 10.02
C LEU A 40 7.88 3.07 10.91
N LEU A 41 6.76 2.36 10.72
CA LEU A 41 6.46 1.12 11.44
C LEU A 41 7.50 0.04 11.14
N GLY A 42 7.88 -0.10 9.87
CA GLY A 42 8.95 -1.02 9.47
C GLY A 42 10.29 -0.64 10.10
N ALA A 43 10.62 0.65 10.13
CA ALA A 43 11.87 1.12 10.74
C ALA A 43 11.90 0.90 12.26
N ALA A 44 10.76 1.07 12.93
CA ALA A 44 10.64 0.83 14.37
C ALA A 44 10.69 -0.66 14.74
N ALA A 45 10.39 -1.56 13.80
CA ALA A 45 10.53 -2.99 13.99
C ALA A 45 11.99 -3.47 13.98
N LEU A 46 12.91 -2.64 13.48
CA LEU A 46 14.34 -2.94 13.40
C LEU A 46 15.12 -2.20 14.51
N PRO A 47 16.35 -2.62 14.82
CA PRO A 47 17.23 -1.89 15.72
C PRO A 47 17.40 -0.43 15.25
N PRO A 48 17.28 0.57 16.15
CA PRO A 48 17.45 0.51 17.61
C PRO A 48 16.16 0.28 18.45
N LEU A 49 14.97 0.38 17.87
CA LEU A 49 13.71 0.30 18.64
C LEU A 49 13.30 -1.16 18.91
N ASP A 50 13.67 -2.07 18.01
CA ASP A 50 13.54 -3.52 18.13
C ASP A 50 12.12 -3.98 18.53
N GLN A 51 11.10 -3.25 18.05
CA GLN A 51 9.70 -3.58 18.30
C GLN A 51 9.21 -4.61 17.29
N THR A 52 9.69 -5.84 17.43
CA THR A 52 9.43 -6.95 16.50
C THR A 52 7.95 -7.11 16.13
N TRP A 53 7.03 -6.89 17.06
CA TRP A 53 5.58 -7.02 16.83
C TRP A 53 5.03 -6.05 15.75
N LEU A 54 5.69 -4.92 15.52
CA LEU A 54 5.29 -3.94 14.50
C LEU A 54 5.46 -4.47 13.08
N ILE A 55 6.34 -5.46 12.86
CA ILE A 55 6.64 -5.95 11.51
C ILE A 55 5.40 -6.55 10.83
N TRP A 56 4.52 -7.19 11.60
CA TRP A 56 3.27 -7.80 11.13
C TRP A 56 2.27 -6.79 10.60
N ILE A 57 2.31 -5.55 11.11
CA ILE A 57 1.41 -4.48 10.69
C ILE A 57 2.11 -3.44 9.81
N ALA A 58 3.43 -3.50 9.65
CA ALA A 58 4.21 -2.47 8.98
C ALA A 58 3.76 -2.25 7.54
N LEU A 59 3.46 -3.31 6.78
CA LEU A 59 3.01 -3.19 5.39
C LEU A 59 1.52 -2.92 5.24
N VAL A 60 0.72 -3.09 6.29
CA VAL A 60 -0.75 -2.97 6.23
C VAL A 60 -1.20 -1.59 5.75
N PRO A 61 -0.67 -0.45 6.27
CA PRO A 61 -1.06 0.87 5.79
C PRO A 61 -0.74 1.07 4.30
N LEU A 62 0.43 0.59 3.83
CA LEU A 62 0.82 0.71 2.43
C LEU A 62 -0.10 -0.12 1.52
N CYS A 63 -0.33 -1.39 1.85
CA CYS A 63 -1.29 -2.25 1.15
C CYS A 63 -2.68 -1.62 1.13
N ALA A 64 -3.16 -1.12 2.26
CA ALA A 64 -4.50 -0.55 2.37
C ALA A 64 -4.66 0.68 1.45
N THR A 65 -3.65 1.54 1.37
CA THR A 65 -3.71 2.69 0.47
C THR A 65 -3.70 2.29 -0.99
N ILE A 66 -2.88 1.32 -1.40
CA ILE A 66 -2.78 0.93 -2.81
C ILE A 66 -4.03 0.15 -3.25
N LEU A 67 -4.50 -0.77 -2.42
CA LEU A 67 -5.61 -1.68 -2.75
C LEU A 67 -6.99 -1.03 -2.58
N PHE A 68 -7.16 -0.12 -1.61
CA PHE A 68 -8.46 0.50 -1.33
C PHE A 68 -8.55 1.97 -1.75
N SER A 69 -7.44 2.72 -1.82
CA SER A 69 -7.49 4.12 -2.26
C SER A 69 -7.54 4.24 -3.78
N GLY A 70 -8.44 5.04 -4.32
CA GLY A 70 -8.34 5.60 -5.67
C GLY A 70 -9.19 4.94 -6.73
N GLU A 71 -10.33 5.56 -7.04
CA GLU A 71 -11.13 5.26 -8.22
C GLU A 71 -10.85 6.18 -9.42
N ASN A 72 -10.13 7.31 -9.26
CA ASN A 72 -10.19 8.35 -10.30
C ASN A 72 -8.90 9.18 -10.50
N THR A 73 -7.78 8.54 -10.86
CA THR A 73 -6.58 9.24 -11.33
C THR A 73 -6.18 8.72 -12.71
N ARG A 74 -5.86 9.62 -13.64
CA ARG A 74 -5.50 9.30 -15.04
C ARG A 74 -4.26 8.39 -15.16
N HIS A 75 -3.33 8.50 -14.21
CA HIS A 75 -2.12 7.67 -14.13
C HIS A 75 -2.06 6.92 -12.80
N ARG A 76 -2.87 5.86 -12.65
CA ARG A 76 -2.97 5.08 -11.41
C ARG A 76 -1.66 4.40 -11.02
N TRP A 77 -1.01 3.76 -11.99
CA TRP A 77 0.27 3.06 -11.79
C TRP A 77 1.38 3.98 -11.25
N LEU A 78 1.47 5.22 -11.74
CA LEU A 78 2.43 6.21 -11.22
C LEU A 78 2.15 6.56 -9.76
N ARG A 79 0.89 6.68 -9.38
CA ARG A 79 0.53 6.98 -8.00
C ARG A 79 0.92 5.82 -7.08
N ASP A 80 0.60 4.59 -7.46
CA ASP A 80 0.90 3.42 -6.64
C ASP A 80 2.44 3.19 -6.53
N LEU A 81 3.17 3.48 -7.61
CA LEU A 81 4.63 3.55 -7.61
C LEU A 81 5.16 4.62 -6.65
N LEU A 82 4.63 5.85 -6.72
CA LEU A 82 5.04 6.94 -5.84
C LEU A 82 4.71 6.69 -4.36
N LEU A 83 3.58 6.05 -4.06
CA LEU A 83 3.22 5.66 -2.69
C LEU A 83 4.21 4.63 -2.14
N GLY A 84 4.54 3.60 -2.93
CA GLY A 84 5.60 2.65 -2.58
C GLY A 84 6.95 3.36 -2.41
N TYR A 85 7.28 4.29 -3.30
CA TYR A 85 8.53 5.06 -3.22
C TYR A 85 8.65 5.88 -1.94
N VAL A 86 7.58 6.58 -1.55
CA VAL A 86 7.56 7.36 -0.30
C VAL A 86 7.71 6.46 0.92
N ALA A 87 7.00 5.33 0.96
CA ALA A 87 7.13 4.36 2.05
C ALA A 87 8.58 3.84 2.15
N GLY A 88 9.18 3.43 1.01
CA GLY A 88 10.56 2.97 0.94
C GLY A 88 11.57 4.02 1.36
N LEU A 89 11.42 5.27 0.89
CA LEU A 89 12.25 6.39 1.32
C LEU A 89 12.18 6.57 2.84
N THR A 90 10.99 6.63 3.41
CA THR A 90 10.84 6.81 4.87
C THR A 90 11.46 5.68 5.68
N PHE A 91 11.34 4.44 5.21
CA PHE A 91 11.94 3.27 5.83
C PHE A 91 13.48 3.34 5.78
N PHE A 92 14.05 3.44 4.58
CA PHE A 92 15.51 3.39 4.40
C PHE A 92 16.23 4.60 4.97
N TRP A 93 15.62 5.78 4.91
CA TRP A 93 16.19 6.99 5.48
C TRP A 93 16.30 6.89 7.00
N SER A 94 15.26 6.33 7.65
CA SER A 94 15.23 6.10 9.10
C SER A 94 16.25 5.03 9.50
N CYS A 95 16.26 3.87 8.84
CA CYS A 95 17.13 2.76 9.22
C CYS A 95 18.62 3.01 8.94
N PHE A 96 18.95 3.73 7.87
CA PHE A 96 20.34 3.94 7.45
C PHE A 96 20.88 5.31 7.81
N PHE A 97 20.23 6.07 8.71
CA PHE A 97 20.73 7.37 9.16
C PHE A 97 22.20 7.33 9.61
N TRP A 98 22.63 6.21 10.19
CA TRP A 98 24.02 6.01 10.62
C TRP A 98 25.07 6.07 9.49
N LEU A 99 24.70 5.79 8.22
CA LEU A 99 25.64 5.86 7.07
C LEU A 99 26.15 7.27 6.80
N THR A 100 25.49 8.31 7.35
CA THR A 100 25.99 9.69 7.31
C THR A 100 27.39 9.83 7.91
N THR A 101 27.75 8.96 8.86
CA THR A 101 29.08 8.92 9.49
C THR A 101 30.18 8.43 8.55
N VAL A 102 29.83 7.63 7.53
CA VAL A 102 30.79 7.08 6.55
C VAL A 102 30.83 7.94 5.29
N SER A 103 29.67 8.26 4.73
CA SER A 103 29.54 9.10 3.54
C SER A 103 28.15 9.73 3.48
N ALA A 104 28.07 11.02 3.76
CA ALA A 104 26.83 11.78 3.67
C ALA A 104 26.23 11.76 2.25
N LEU A 105 27.07 11.87 1.21
CA LEU A 105 26.61 11.82 -0.18
C LEU A 105 26.12 10.42 -0.58
N GLY A 106 26.84 9.37 -0.14
CA GLY A 106 26.44 7.98 -0.37
C GLY A 106 25.09 7.67 0.28
N TRP A 107 24.91 8.08 1.53
CA TRP A 107 23.62 8.00 2.24
C TRP A 107 22.53 8.90 1.67
N PHE A 108 22.85 9.95 0.92
CA PHE A 108 21.79 10.70 0.29
C PHE A 108 21.28 9.95 -0.94
N ILE A 109 22.19 9.48 -1.80
CA ILE A 109 21.87 8.87 -3.10
C ILE A 109 21.33 7.44 -2.96
N LEU A 110 21.91 6.62 -2.08
CA LEU A 110 21.57 5.21 -1.92
C LEU A 110 20.08 5.01 -1.57
N GLN A 111 19.47 5.95 -0.87
CA GLN A 111 18.12 5.87 -0.33
C GLN A 111 17.12 5.98 -1.46
N PHE A 112 17.40 6.87 -2.44
CA PHE A 112 16.63 6.98 -3.66
C PHE A 112 16.71 5.70 -4.50
N TYR A 113 17.86 5.01 -4.52
CA TYR A 113 18.02 3.71 -5.18
C TYR A 113 17.21 2.62 -4.47
N LEU A 114 17.36 2.47 -3.15
CA LEU A 114 16.68 1.43 -2.38
C LEU A 114 15.16 1.59 -2.37
N ALA A 115 14.67 2.84 -2.34
CA ALA A 115 13.24 3.11 -2.41
C ALA A 115 12.58 2.65 -3.72
N LEU A 116 13.35 2.45 -4.80
CA LEU A 116 12.83 1.89 -6.06
C LEU A 116 12.26 0.47 -5.87
N TYR A 117 12.83 -0.34 -4.97
CA TYR A 117 12.32 -1.69 -4.72
C TYR A 117 10.91 -1.66 -4.12
N PHE A 118 10.66 -0.79 -3.15
CA PHE A 118 9.32 -0.58 -2.59
C PHE A 118 8.37 0.03 -3.64
N ALA A 119 8.86 0.91 -4.52
CA ALA A 119 8.07 1.51 -5.58
C ALA A 119 7.62 0.48 -6.63
N VAL A 120 8.52 -0.42 -7.05
CA VAL A 120 8.21 -1.53 -7.95
C VAL A 120 7.19 -2.46 -7.31
N TRP A 121 7.36 -2.81 -6.03
CA TRP A 121 6.38 -3.61 -5.30
C TRP A 121 5.01 -2.93 -5.22
N GLY A 122 4.97 -1.64 -4.85
CA GLY A 122 3.72 -0.88 -4.77
C GLY A 122 3.00 -0.77 -6.12
N CYS A 123 3.74 -0.61 -7.21
CA CYS A 123 3.21 -0.68 -8.57
C CYS A 123 2.63 -2.08 -8.89
N PHE A 124 3.31 -3.15 -8.46
CA PHE A 124 2.84 -4.52 -8.63
C PHE A 124 1.54 -4.79 -7.84
N CYS A 125 1.45 -4.30 -6.60
CA CYS A 125 0.20 -4.32 -5.81
C CYS A 125 -0.95 -3.64 -6.54
N GLY A 126 -0.70 -2.46 -7.14
CA GLY A 126 -1.69 -1.74 -7.94
C GLY A 126 -2.12 -2.49 -9.21
N LEU A 127 -1.19 -3.21 -9.85
CA LEU A 127 -1.46 -4.05 -11.03
C LEU A 127 -2.35 -5.25 -10.68
N MET A 128 -2.08 -5.90 -9.55
CA MET A 128 -2.82 -7.07 -9.07
C MET A 128 -4.14 -6.73 -8.36
N ARG A 129 -4.48 -5.43 -8.23
CA ARG A 129 -5.70 -4.97 -7.57
C ARG A 129 -6.95 -5.62 -8.19
N PRO A 130 -7.78 -6.32 -7.39
CA PRO A 130 -8.99 -6.96 -7.89
C PRO A 130 -9.95 -5.93 -8.51
N ARG A 131 -10.35 -6.17 -9.76
CA ARG A 131 -11.28 -5.28 -10.47
C ARG A 131 -12.72 -5.80 -10.32
N PRO A 132 -13.70 -4.93 -10.08
CA PRO A 132 -15.09 -5.34 -10.04
C PRO A 132 -15.47 -5.94 -11.41
N ARG A 133 -15.84 -7.22 -11.41
CA ARG A 133 -16.27 -7.92 -12.61
C ARG A 133 -17.73 -7.55 -12.86
N LYS A 134 -18.01 -6.91 -13.99
CA LYS A 134 -19.41 -6.79 -14.46
C LYS A 134 -19.90 -8.20 -14.77
N ILE A 135 -20.95 -8.62 -14.08
CA ILE A 135 -21.61 -9.91 -14.37
C ILE A 135 -22.31 -9.72 -15.71
N VAL A 136 -21.68 -10.20 -16.78
CA VAL A 136 -22.33 -10.29 -18.10
C VAL A 136 -23.21 -11.54 -18.04
N ALA A 137 -24.53 -11.36 -18.15
CA ALA A 137 -25.49 -12.45 -18.25
C ALA A 137 -25.10 -13.31 -19.45
N ARG A 138 -24.55 -14.50 -19.19
CA ARG A 138 -24.07 -15.43 -20.23
C ARG A 138 -25.10 -16.51 -20.54
N ASP A 139 -25.99 -16.80 -19.59
CA ASP A 139 -26.94 -17.90 -19.65
C ASP A 139 -28.38 -17.39 -19.78
N LYS A 140 -29.24 -18.16 -20.47
CA LYS A 140 -30.67 -17.86 -20.63
C LYS A 140 -31.37 -17.59 -19.29
N TRP A 141 -30.98 -18.32 -18.23
CA TRP A 141 -31.47 -18.10 -16.87
C TRP A 141 -31.07 -16.73 -16.30
N SER A 142 -29.84 -16.27 -16.54
CA SER A 142 -29.36 -14.96 -16.10
C SER A 142 -30.03 -13.82 -16.86
N GLU A 143 -30.35 -14.01 -18.14
CA GLU A 143 -31.19 -13.07 -18.89
C GLU A 143 -32.62 -13.02 -18.37
N MET A 144 -33.21 -14.17 -18.05
CA MET A 144 -34.56 -14.24 -17.48
C MET A 144 -34.62 -13.56 -16.11
N LEU A 145 -33.61 -13.75 -15.25
CA LEU A 145 -33.49 -13.06 -13.97
C LEU A 145 -33.29 -11.54 -14.14
N ALA A 146 -32.50 -11.11 -15.12
CA ALA A 146 -32.30 -9.70 -15.44
C ALA A 146 -33.55 -9.03 -16.05
N ARG A 147 -34.41 -9.80 -16.73
CA ARG A 147 -35.72 -9.32 -17.21
C ARG A 147 -36.77 -9.29 -16.10
N ALA A 148 -36.74 -10.27 -15.18
CA ALA A 148 -37.66 -10.37 -14.05
C ALA A 148 -37.37 -9.34 -12.96
N LYS A 149 -36.10 -8.94 -12.78
CA LYS A 149 -35.67 -7.85 -11.91
C LYS A 149 -35.01 -6.76 -12.76
N PRO A 150 -35.70 -5.63 -13.03
CA PRO A 150 -35.12 -4.50 -13.78
C PRO A 150 -33.95 -3.81 -13.06
N GLU A 151 -33.71 -4.15 -11.79
CA GLU A 151 -32.53 -3.66 -11.09
C GLU A 151 -31.28 -4.33 -11.65
N PRO A 152 -30.23 -3.55 -12.01
CA PRO A 152 -28.98 -4.11 -12.48
C PRO A 152 -28.43 -5.07 -11.41
N LEU A 153 -28.13 -6.31 -11.81
CA LEU A 153 -27.52 -7.29 -10.92
C LEU A 153 -26.33 -6.66 -10.20
N PRO A 154 -26.26 -6.70 -8.86
CA PRO A 154 -25.17 -6.08 -8.13
C PRO A 154 -23.85 -6.70 -8.59
N ALA A 155 -22.89 -5.85 -8.97
CA ALA A 155 -21.55 -6.33 -9.30
C ALA A 155 -21.01 -7.14 -8.13
N SER A 156 -20.56 -8.38 -8.37
CA SER A 156 -19.94 -9.18 -7.32
C SER A 156 -18.71 -8.44 -6.80
N SER A 157 -18.64 -8.15 -5.49
CA SER A 157 -17.45 -7.56 -4.90
C SER A 157 -16.29 -8.54 -5.09
N PRO A 158 -15.18 -8.12 -5.75
CA PRO A 158 -14.08 -9.03 -6.04
C PRO A 158 -13.37 -9.51 -4.77
N TRP A 159 -13.59 -8.83 -3.64
CA TRP A 159 -13.04 -9.14 -2.31
C TRP A 159 -13.77 -10.26 -1.58
N LEU A 160 -14.94 -10.69 -2.05
CA LEU A 160 -15.70 -11.77 -1.40
C LEU A 160 -15.19 -13.17 -1.77
N SER A 161 -14.28 -13.28 -2.75
CA SER A 161 -13.71 -14.56 -3.15
C SER A 161 -12.45 -14.88 -2.34
N SER A 162 -12.56 -15.83 -1.40
CA SER A 162 -11.43 -16.27 -0.57
C SER A 162 -10.25 -16.79 -1.39
N GLY A 163 -10.51 -17.53 -2.48
CA GLY A 163 -9.46 -18.06 -3.36
C GLY A 163 -8.68 -16.97 -4.09
N HIS A 164 -9.37 -15.91 -4.57
CA HIS A 164 -8.68 -14.78 -5.20
C HIS A 164 -7.86 -13.99 -4.18
N ASN A 165 -8.38 -13.79 -2.96
CA ASN A 165 -7.64 -13.10 -1.90
C ASN A 165 -6.39 -13.89 -1.47
N PHE A 166 -6.50 -15.21 -1.35
CA PHE A 166 -5.36 -16.09 -1.03
C PHE A 166 -4.29 -16.04 -2.14
N PHE A 167 -4.71 -16.16 -3.40
CA PHE A 167 -3.79 -16.06 -4.54
C PHE A 167 -3.14 -14.67 -4.62
N LEU A 168 -3.90 -13.60 -4.38
CA LEU A 168 -3.39 -12.25 -4.32
C LEU A 168 -2.31 -12.12 -3.23
N ALA A 169 -2.60 -12.55 -2.00
CA ALA A 169 -1.63 -12.54 -0.89
C ALA A 169 -0.35 -13.29 -1.28
N LEU A 170 -0.47 -14.51 -1.81
CA LEU A 170 0.67 -15.31 -2.27
C LEU A 170 1.51 -14.57 -3.33
N CYS A 171 0.88 -13.95 -4.32
CA CYS A 171 1.59 -13.18 -5.35
C CYS A 171 2.29 -11.95 -4.79
N LEU A 172 1.64 -11.18 -3.90
CA LEU A 172 2.22 -9.97 -3.32
C LEU A 172 3.42 -10.32 -2.42
N THR A 173 3.31 -11.38 -1.63
CA THR A 173 4.38 -11.89 -0.78
C THR A 173 5.56 -12.41 -1.62
N ALA A 174 5.29 -13.24 -2.63
CA ALA A 174 6.34 -13.75 -3.52
C ALA A 174 7.08 -12.60 -4.24
N ALA A 175 6.35 -11.57 -4.68
CA ALA A 175 6.94 -10.39 -5.28
C ALA A 175 7.82 -9.60 -4.30
N TRP A 176 7.41 -9.47 -3.03
CA TRP A 176 8.22 -8.83 -2.00
C TRP A 176 9.54 -9.57 -1.77
N VAL A 177 9.46 -10.88 -1.54
CA VAL A 177 10.63 -11.72 -1.29
C VAL A 177 11.59 -11.71 -2.50
N ALA A 178 11.07 -11.77 -3.72
CA ALA A 178 11.87 -11.66 -4.94
C ALA A 178 12.60 -10.31 -5.05
N LEU A 179 11.95 -9.21 -4.66
CA LEU A 179 12.55 -7.88 -4.65
C LEU A 179 13.61 -7.73 -3.55
N GLU A 180 13.37 -8.26 -2.35
CA GLU A 180 14.39 -8.33 -1.29
C GLU A 180 15.63 -9.14 -1.74
N TRP A 181 15.40 -10.29 -2.36
CA TRP A 181 16.48 -11.12 -2.91
C TRP A 181 17.25 -10.40 -4.02
N THR A 182 16.54 -9.79 -4.96
CA THR A 182 17.16 -9.03 -6.07
C THR A 182 17.97 -7.85 -5.54
N ARG A 183 17.47 -7.15 -4.50
CA ARG A 183 18.19 -6.09 -3.80
C ARG A 183 19.49 -6.56 -3.18
N GLY A 184 19.55 -7.82 -2.73
CA GLY A 184 20.74 -8.45 -2.19
C GLY A 184 21.85 -8.72 -3.22
N TRP A 185 21.56 -8.68 -4.53
CA TRP A 185 22.53 -9.04 -5.57
C TRP A 185 22.74 -7.96 -6.65
N LEU A 186 21.73 -7.17 -6.96
CA LEU A 186 21.77 -6.15 -8.02
C LEU A 186 22.78 -5.03 -7.68
N MET A 187 23.59 -4.62 -8.67
CA MET A 187 24.60 -3.55 -8.56
C MET A 187 25.50 -3.73 -7.32
N SER A 188 26.16 -4.90 -7.23
CA SER A 188 26.97 -5.38 -6.09
C SER A 188 26.20 -5.81 -4.84
N GLY A 189 24.89 -5.52 -4.78
CA GLY A 189 24.00 -6.01 -3.74
C GLY A 189 24.02 -5.18 -2.46
N PHE A 190 22.83 -4.87 -1.94
CA PHE A 190 22.65 -4.21 -0.65
C PHE A 190 21.46 -4.81 0.11
N GLY A 191 21.62 -6.04 0.61
CA GLY A 191 20.56 -6.83 1.25
C GLY A 191 20.23 -6.48 2.71
N TRP A 192 20.66 -5.32 3.22
CA TRP A 192 20.48 -4.94 4.63
C TRP A 192 19.01 -4.67 5.00
N ASN A 193 18.63 -4.85 6.26
CA ASN A 193 17.28 -4.50 6.76
C ASN A 193 16.11 -5.17 6.00
N GLY A 194 16.24 -6.46 5.66
CA GLY A 194 15.09 -7.25 5.21
C GLY A 194 14.07 -7.45 6.33
N LEU A 195 12.78 -7.55 6.01
CA LEU A 195 11.72 -7.60 7.03
C LEU A 195 11.83 -8.82 7.94
N GLY A 196 12.29 -9.96 7.42
CA GLY A 196 12.50 -11.18 8.21
C GLY A 196 13.53 -11.03 9.34
N ILE A 197 14.43 -10.04 9.27
CA ILE A 197 15.44 -9.78 10.30
C ILE A 197 14.79 -9.25 11.59
N ALA A 198 13.64 -8.57 11.50
CA ALA A 198 12.93 -8.08 12.69
C ALA A 198 12.53 -9.23 13.65
N LEU A 199 12.35 -10.45 13.12
CA LEU A 199 12.01 -11.65 13.88
C LEU A 199 13.22 -12.37 14.50
N HIS A 200 14.42 -11.77 14.49
CA HIS A 200 15.63 -12.44 14.99
C HIS A 200 15.55 -12.89 16.46
N GLY A 201 14.81 -12.17 17.32
CA GLY A 201 14.60 -12.53 18.72
C GLY A 201 13.48 -13.55 18.97
N THR A 202 12.70 -13.90 17.95
CA THR A 202 11.55 -14.81 18.09
C THR A 202 11.95 -16.26 17.81
N TRP A 203 12.33 -16.97 18.88
CA TRP A 203 12.88 -18.33 18.81
C TRP A 203 12.06 -19.34 17.99
N PRO A 204 10.71 -19.40 18.09
CA PRO A 204 9.94 -20.35 17.28
C PRO A 204 9.97 -20.05 15.78
N LEU A 205 10.05 -18.78 15.40
CA LEU A 205 9.92 -18.34 14.00
C LEU A 205 11.27 -18.35 13.27
N ILE A 206 12.37 -18.06 13.97
CA ILE A 206 13.70 -18.04 13.35
C ILE A 206 14.15 -19.44 12.86
N GLN A 207 13.60 -20.53 13.41
CA GLN A 207 13.90 -21.90 12.96
C GLN A 207 13.54 -22.13 11.49
N ILE A 208 12.58 -21.39 10.94
CA ILE A 208 12.22 -21.45 9.51
C ILE A 208 13.41 -21.06 8.62
N ALA A 209 14.30 -20.20 9.13
CA ALA A 209 15.49 -19.77 8.41
C ALA A 209 16.50 -20.91 8.18
N GLU A 210 16.44 -22.00 8.95
CA GLU A 210 17.29 -23.18 8.71
C GLU A 210 16.96 -23.84 7.36
N PHE A 211 15.68 -23.87 6.98
CA PHE A 211 15.23 -24.54 5.75
C PHE A 211 15.19 -23.60 4.53
N THR A 212 14.80 -22.35 4.75
CA THR A 212 14.45 -21.41 3.66
C THR A 212 15.29 -20.14 3.67
N GLY A 213 16.19 -20.01 4.65
CA GLY A 213 16.88 -18.75 4.94
C GLY A 213 15.93 -17.66 5.42
N VAL A 214 16.45 -16.44 5.50
CA VAL A 214 15.66 -15.25 5.90
C VAL A 214 14.49 -15.01 4.94
N ALA A 215 14.56 -15.49 3.69
CA ALA A 215 13.52 -15.34 2.69
C ALA A 215 12.18 -15.99 3.12
N GLY A 216 12.20 -17.17 3.75
CA GLY A 216 10.95 -17.78 4.23
C GLY A 216 10.39 -17.09 5.48
N VAL A 217 11.25 -16.48 6.29
CA VAL A 217 10.83 -15.65 7.42
C VAL A 217 10.17 -14.36 6.91
N THR A 218 10.77 -13.69 5.92
CA THR A 218 10.13 -12.56 5.22
C THR A 218 8.81 -12.98 4.59
N PHE A 219 8.75 -14.15 3.93
CA PHE A 219 7.53 -14.64 3.32
C PHE A 219 6.39 -14.74 4.35
N LEU A 220 6.69 -15.32 5.51
CA LEU A 220 5.73 -15.49 6.60
C LEU A 220 5.25 -14.16 7.20
N VAL A 221 6.10 -13.13 7.24
CA VAL A 221 5.74 -11.79 7.73
C VAL A 221 4.81 -11.06 6.76
N VAL A 222 5.02 -11.23 5.46
CA VAL A 222 4.32 -10.43 4.42
C VAL A 222 3.01 -11.07 3.97
N PHE A 223 2.88 -12.40 4.08
CA PHE A 223 1.68 -13.17 3.72
C PHE A 223 0.49 -12.93 4.67
#